data_AF-A0A3E2H0T8-F1
#
_entry.id   AF-A0A3E2H0T8-F1
#
_cell.length_a   1.000
_cell.length_b   1.000
_cell.length_c   1.000
_cell.angle_alpha   90.00
_cell.angle_beta   90.00
_cell.angle_gamma   90.00
#
_symmetry.space_group_name_H-M   'P 1'
#
loop_
_entity.id
_entity.type
_entity.pdbx_description
1 polymer ?
#
loop_
_entity_poly.entity_id
_entity_poly.type
_entity_poly.pdbx_seq_one_letter_code
_entity_poly.pdbx_strand_id
1 'polypeptide(L)'
;MHEIITLQLGQKSNYLATHFWNAQESYFTYSADQESPVDHDIHFRPGIGADGTETFTPRTLIYDLKGGFGSLRKISALYEIDEPINPEGLWNGPSAIQRQEAIQQHAYQRSLEEGAKPPRLTTQSLNEYDLNSRLMPFETWDVGKELFDSLDKEHEILDRDLRFFAEEADQMQGIQVVAGIDDAWGGFASSYMERLRDEYGKTTIWCWGLEDSLKGVPRQKQLLRQSNTARCLSEISSQASLFVPLTLPSKLAGYVTLDPQSQWDVSGLLSTAFESMTLPSRLKPQQGLRQTTQPEQPYQIRGDFPKPRF
;
A
#
# COMPACT_ATOMS: atom_id res chain seq x y z
N MET A 1 -9.11 -17.59 -9.56
CA MET A 1 -8.69 -16.87 -8.34
C MET A 1 -9.16 -15.43 -8.48
N HIS A 2 -8.93 -14.55 -7.51
CA HIS A 2 -9.54 -13.22 -7.48
C HIS A 2 -8.49 -12.16 -7.14
N GLU A 3 -7.39 -12.16 -7.89
CA GLU A 3 -6.16 -11.45 -7.54
C GLU A 3 -6.30 -9.93 -7.64
N ILE A 4 -5.67 -9.21 -6.70
CA ILE A 4 -5.61 -7.76 -6.65
C ILE A 4 -4.14 -7.33 -6.66
N ILE A 5 -3.75 -6.54 -7.66
CA ILE A 5 -2.41 -5.97 -7.76
C ILE A 5 -2.40 -4.59 -7.08
N THR A 6 -1.43 -4.34 -6.21
CA THR A 6 -1.33 -3.09 -5.45
C THR A 6 -0.18 -2.20 -5.96
N LEU A 7 -0.46 -0.95 -6.30
CA LEU A 7 0.53 0.09 -6.60
C LEU A 7 0.65 1.02 -5.39
N GLN A 8 1.87 1.18 -4.87
CA GLN A 8 2.20 2.10 -3.78
C GLN A 8 3.08 3.21 -4.33
N LEU A 9 2.56 4.42 -4.36
CA LEU A 9 3.19 5.58 -5.00
C LEU A 9 3.53 6.63 -3.93
N GLY A 10 4.77 6.56 -3.46
CA GLY A 10 5.39 7.51 -2.55
C GLY A 10 5.37 7.14 -1.07
N GLN A 11 6.00 8.00 -0.28
CA GLN A 11 6.24 7.74 1.13
C GLN A 11 4.93 7.53 1.94
N LYS A 12 3.89 8.33 1.68
CA LYS A 12 2.60 8.24 2.40
C LYS A 12 1.92 6.90 2.17
N SER A 13 1.91 6.42 0.92
CA SER A 13 1.35 5.11 0.60
C SER A 13 2.16 4.00 1.26
N ASN A 14 3.49 4.14 1.32
CA ASN A 14 4.36 3.13 1.93
C ASN A 14 4.13 3.01 3.43
N TYR A 15 3.92 4.13 4.14
CA TYR A 15 3.52 4.10 5.55
C TYR A 15 2.18 3.38 5.77
N LEU A 16 1.13 3.75 5.03
CA LEU A 16 -0.18 3.10 5.13
C LEU A 16 -0.10 1.61 4.79
N ALA A 17 0.63 1.30 3.73
CA ALA A 17 0.72 -0.06 3.24
C ALA A 17 1.56 -0.95 4.16
N THR A 18 2.54 -0.41 4.87
CA THR A 18 3.28 -1.19 5.89
C THR A 18 2.32 -1.72 6.95
N HIS A 19 1.42 -0.88 7.47
CA HIS A 19 0.38 -1.33 8.40
C HIS A 19 -0.58 -2.33 7.77
N PHE A 20 -0.96 -2.12 6.51
CA PHE A 20 -1.84 -3.03 5.79
C PHE A 20 -1.20 -4.42 5.63
N TRP A 21 0.05 -4.50 5.18
CA TRP A 21 0.76 -5.76 4.99
C TRP A 21 1.01 -6.48 6.30
N ASN A 22 1.36 -5.76 7.37
CA ASN A 22 1.47 -6.35 8.70
C ASN A 22 0.14 -6.95 9.17
N ALA A 23 -0.99 -6.28 8.90
CA ALA A 23 -2.31 -6.83 9.20
C ALA A 23 -2.61 -8.07 8.34
N GLN A 24 -2.29 -8.05 7.04
CA GLN A 24 -2.47 -9.21 6.17
C GLN A 24 -1.62 -10.41 6.60
N GLU A 25 -0.37 -10.16 7.00
CA GLU A 25 0.55 -11.18 7.53
C GLU A 25 -0.01 -11.81 8.82
N SER A 26 -0.65 -11.01 9.68
CA SER A 26 -1.24 -11.51 10.93
C SER A 26 -2.37 -12.53 10.73
N TYR A 27 -2.97 -12.58 9.54
CA TYR A 27 -3.99 -13.58 9.21
C TYR A 27 -3.41 -14.93 8.83
N PHE A 28 -2.11 -15.06 8.58
CA PHE A 28 -1.50 -16.35 8.22
C PHE A 28 -1.55 -17.30 9.42
N THR A 29 -2.06 -18.51 9.17
CA THR A 29 -2.17 -19.57 10.17
C THR A 29 -1.13 -20.65 9.91
N TYR A 30 -0.23 -20.88 10.87
CA TYR A 30 0.86 -21.84 10.75
C TYR A 30 0.56 -23.21 11.38
N SER A 31 -0.63 -23.39 11.95
CA SER A 31 -1.07 -24.63 12.60
C SER A 31 -2.15 -25.32 11.77
N ALA A 32 -2.06 -26.65 11.64
CA ALA A 32 -2.97 -27.45 10.82
C ALA A 32 -4.46 -27.37 11.25
N ASP A 33 -4.72 -26.96 12.50
CA ASP A 33 -6.07 -26.93 13.08
C ASP A 33 -6.78 -25.57 12.94
N GLN A 34 -6.11 -24.57 12.36
CA GLN A 34 -6.66 -23.21 12.19
C GLN A 34 -6.73 -22.85 10.72
N GLU A 35 -7.95 -22.61 10.22
CA GLU A 35 -8.14 -22.00 8.92
C GLU A 35 -8.23 -20.49 9.05
N SER A 36 -7.40 -19.77 8.28
CA SER A 36 -7.55 -18.34 8.13
C SER A 36 -8.90 -17.99 7.48
N PRO A 37 -9.68 -17.05 8.04
CA PRO A 37 -10.92 -16.55 7.44
C PRO A 37 -10.65 -15.72 6.18
N VAL A 38 -9.41 -15.30 5.97
CA VAL A 38 -8.96 -14.51 4.83
C VAL A 38 -8.31 -15.43 3.80
N ASP A 39 -8.61 -15.17 2.53
CA ASP A 39 -7.93 -15.75 1.38
C ASP A 39 -6.69 -14.92 1.05
N HIS A 40 -5.52 -15.48 1.33
CA HIS A 40 -4.23 -14.81 1.16
C HIS A 40 -3.83 -14.68 -0.32
N ASP A 41 -4.28 -15.58 -1.17
CA ASP A 41 -3.86 -15.68 -2.59
C ASP A 41 -4.33 -14.47 -3.42
N ILE A 42 -5.28 -13.71 -2.87
CA ILE A 42 -5.79 -12.48 -3.48
C ILE A 42 -4.72 -11.38 -3.52
N HIS A 43 -3.97 -11.21 -2.43
CA HIS A 43 -2.93 -10.18 -2.35
C HIS A 43 -1.52 -10.76 -2.35
N PHE A 44 -1.34 -12.04 -2.03
CA PHE A 44 -0.05 -12.70 -2.01
C PHE A 44 0.06 -13.70 -3.15
N ARG A 45 1.29 -13.91 -3.60
CA ARG A 45 1.64 -15.01 -4.48
C ARG A 45 2.51 -16.01 -3.73
N PRO A 46 2.24 -17.31 -3.87
CA PRO A 46 3.14 -18.34 -3.38
C PRO A 46 4.40 -18.39 -4.25
N GLY A 47 5.53 -18.69 -3.63
CA GLY A 47 6.82 -18.89 -4.27
C GLY A 47 7.67 -19.83 -3.45
N ILE A 48 8.78 -20.29 -4.00
CA ILE A 48 9.73 -21.17 -3.30
C ILE A 48 10.98 -20.36 -3.01
N GLY A 49 11.36 -20.27 -1.73
CA GLY A 49 12.60 -19.64 -1.29
C GLY A 49 13.84 -20.44 -1.71
N ALA A 50 15.01 -19.83 -1.63
CA ALA A 50 16.29 -20.49 -1.96
C ALA A 50 16.57 -21.74 -1.09
N ASP A 51 15.96 -21.81 0.10
CA ASP A 51 16.02 -22.95 1.03
C ASP A 51 14.98 -24.05 0.74
N GLY A 52 14.14 -23.88 -0.29
CA GLY A 52 13.08 -24.80 -0.66
C GLY A 52 11.79 -24.64 0.15
N THR A 53 11.69 -23.64 1.03
CA THR A 53 10.47 -23.38 1.80
C THR A 53 9.44 -22.60 0.98
N GLU A 54 8.15 -22.80 1.28
CA GLU A 54 7.09 -21.99 0.71
C GLU A 54 7.16 -20.57 1.29
N THR A 55 7.16 -19.58 0.40
CA THR A 55 7.22 -18.16 0.73
C THR A 55 6.03 -17.47 0.10
N PHE A 56 5.47 -16.49 0.80
CA PHE A 56 4.38 -15.67 0.28
C PHE A 56 4.90 -14.26 0.07
N THR A 57 4.78 -13.74 -1.15
CA THR A 57 5.19 -12.36 -1.47
C THR A 57 3.98 -11.54 -1.91
N PRO A 58 3.84 -10.28 -1.47
CA PRO A 58 2.75 -9.43 -1.92
C PRO A 58 2.79 -9.17 -3.44
N ARG A 59 1.62 -9.14 -4.08
CA ARG A 59 1.40 -8.69 -5.47
C ARG A 59 1.43 -7.16 -5.54
N THR A 60 2.61 -6.61 -5.31
CA THR A 60 2.78 -5.18 -5.03
C THR A 60 3.93 -4.58 -5.79
N LEU A 61 3.69 -3.41 -6.39
CA LEU A 61 4.71 -2.52 -6.92
C LEU A 61 4.84 -1.30 -6.03
N ILE A 62 6.08 -0.96 -5.69
CA ILE A 62 6.41 0.15 -4.79
C ILE A 62 7.29 1.14 -5.56
N TYR A 63 6.81 2.36 -5.72
CA TYR A 63 7.56 3.48 -6.27
C TYR A 63 7.81 4.50 -5.17
N ASP A 64 9.08 4.84 -4.97
CA ASP A 64 9.48 5.88 -4.04
C ASP A 64 10.77 6.57 -4.53
N LEU A 65 11.08 7.73 -3.97
CA LEU A 65 12.33 8.42 -4.23
C LEU A 65 13.51 7.65 -3.62
N LYS A 66 14.71 7.94 -4.12
CA LYS A 66 15.94 7.36 -3.59
C LYS A 66 16.06 7.67 -2.09
N GLY A 67 16.10 6.61 -1.27
CA GLY A 67 16.11 6.68 0.19
C GLY A 67 14.77 6.36 0.84
N GLY A 68 13.65 6.44 0.11
CA GLY A 68 12.28 6.20 0.62
C GLY A 68 12.05 4.74 1.03
N PHE A 69 12.78 3.85 0.36
CA PHE A 69 12.83 2.42 0.68
C PHE A 69 13.54 2.11 2.02
N GLY A 70 14.24 3.07 2.64
CA GLY A 70 14.96 2.83 3.88
C GLY A 70 15.95 1.65 3.78
N SER A 71 15.82 0.69 4.68
CA SER A 71 16.62 -0.56 4.70
C SER A 71 16.11 -1.65 3.75
N LEU A 72 15.01 -1.43 3.01
CA LEU A 72 14.46 -2.43 2.11
C LEU A 72 15.44 -2.72 0.97
N ARG A 73 15.71 -4.01 0.74
CA ARG A 73 16.60 -4.48 -0.33
C ARG A 73 15.84 -4.53 -1.65
N LYS A 74 16.55 -4.26 -2.76
CA LYS A 74 16.00 -4.41 -4.13
C LYS A 74 15.64 -5.87 -4.45
N ILE A 75 16.44 -6.81 -3.96
CA ILE A 75 16.21 -8.25 -4.09
C ILE A 75 15.94 -8.78 -2.69
N SER A 76 14.85 -9.54 -2.53
CA SER A 76 14.52 -10.17 -1.26
C SER A 76 15.63 -11.16 -0.89
N ALA A 77 16.06 -11.13 0.38
CA ALA A 77 17.11 -12.01 0.90
C ALA A 77 16.77 -13.50 0.71
N LEU A 78 15.48 -13.84 0.60
CA LEU A 78 14.99 -15.21 0.38
C LEU A 78 15.25 -15.73 -1.05
N TYR A 79 15.56 -14.82 -1.98
CA TYR A 79 15.78 -15.10 -3.41
C TYR A 79 17.20 -14.71 -3.86
N GLU A 80 18.12 -14.47 -2.93
CA GLU A 80 19.52 -14.20 -3.26
C GLU A 80 20.12 -15.44 -3.95
N ILE A 81 20.31 -15.33 -5.26
CA ILE A 81 21.31 -16.08 -5.99
C ILE A 81 22.53 -15.15 -6.01
N ASP A 82 23.67 -15.61 -5.50
CA ASP A 82 24.94 -14.90 -5.62
C ASP A 82 25.27 -14.73 -7.11
N GLU A 83 24.77 -13.68 -7.75
CA GLU A 83 25.21 -13.33 -9.10
C GLU A 83 26.65 -12.85 -9.03
N PRO A 84 27.62 -13.54 -9.66
CA PRO A 84 28.97 -13.04 -9.75
C PRO A 84 28.92 -11.72 -10.52
N ILE A 85 29.31 -10.63 -9.86
CA ILE A 85 29.49 -9.32 -10.49
C ILE A 85 30.55 -9.51 -11.57
N ASN A 86 30.14 -9.67 -12.84
CA ASN A 86 31.07 -9.74 -13.95
C ASN A 86 31.44 -8.31 -14.33
N PRO A 87 32.69 -7.84 -14.11
CA PRO A 87 33.11 -6.49 -14.44
C PRO A 87 33.43 -6.39 -15.93
N GLU A 88 32.53 -6.81 -16.82
CA GLU A 88 32.70 -6.58 -18.25
C GLU A 88 32.17 -5.20 -18.62
N GLY A 89 32.94 -4.18 -18.19
CA GLY A 89 32.79 -2.82 -18.70
C GLY A 89 33.49 -2.70 -20.06
N LEU A 90 32.86 -2.00 -21.02
CA LEU A 90 33.42 -1.60 -22.32
C LEU A 90 34.70 -0.71 -22.23
N TRP A 91 35.16 -0.39 -21.02
CA TRP A 91 36.28 0.50 -20.75
C TRP A 91 37.50 -0.28 -20.27
N ASN A 92 38.62 -0.15 -21.01
CA ASN A 92 39.90 -0.79 -20.69
C ASN A 92 40.71 -0.07 -19.59
N GLY A 93 40.05 0.69 -18.70
CA GLY A 93 40.68 1.47 -17.63
C GLY A 93 40.29 0.96 -16.24
N PRO A 94 41.07 1.28 -15.18
CA PRO A 94 40.71 0.91 -13.82
C PRO A 94 39.41 1.62 -13.42
N SER A 95 38.32 0.87 -13.31
CA SER A 95 37.05 1.36 -12.81
C SER A 95 37.00 1.23 -11.28
N ALA A 96 36.69 2.32 -10.58
CA ALA A 96 36.33 2.28 -9.16
C ALA A 96 34.81 2.33 -9.05
N ILE A 97 34.19 1.25 -8.56
CA ILE A 97 32.76 1.23 -8.26
C ILE A 97 32.56 1.93 -6.92
N GLN A 98 31.97 3.12 -6.93
CA GLN A 98 31.52 3.78 -5.70
C GLN A 98 30.05 3.45 -5.44
N ARG A 99 29.81 2.67 -4.39
CA ARG A 99 28.46 2.35 -3.90
C ARG A 99 28.19 3.15 -2.64
N GLN A 100 27.04 3.81 -2.57
CA GLN A 100 26.58 4.47 -1.36
C GLN A 100 26.43 3.46 -0.23
N GLU A 101 26.76 3.87 1.00
CA GLU A 101 26.60 3.02 2.18
C GLU A 101 25.13 2.62 2.36
N ALA A 102 24.89 1.34 2.62
CA ALA A 102 23.54 0.82 2.78
C ALA A 102 22.90 1.42 4.03
N ILE A 103 21.63 1.81 3.90
CA ILE A 103 20.83 2.28 5.02
C ILE A 103 20.71 1.15 6.05
N GLN A 104 21.20 1.40 7.26
CA GLN A 104 21.19 0.41 8.33
C GLN A 104 19.77 0.16 8.83
N GLN A 105 19.42 -1.11 9.02
CA GLN A 105 18.16 -1.49 9.63
C GLN A 105 18.01 -0.87 11.02
N HIS A 106 16.81 -0.34 11.26
CA HIS A 106 16.46 0.23 12.54
C HIS A 106 16.53 -0.83 13.66
N ALA A 107 16.89 -0.42 14.87
CA ALA A 107 17.05 -1.34 16.01
C ALA A 107 15.77 -2.13 16.30
N TYR A 108 14.60 -1.51 16.09
CA TYR A 108 13.30 -2.17 16.19
C TYR A 108 13.16 -3.36 15.23
N GLN A 109 13.48 -3.15 13.95
CA GLN A 109 13.38 -4.19 12.92
C GLN A 109 14.33 -5.35 13.23
N ARG A 110 15.58 -5.05 13.60
CA ARG A 110 16.54 -6.08 14.03
C ARG A 110 16.04 -6.89 15.23
N SER A 111 15.48 -6.22 16.24
CA SER A 111 14.91 -6.92 17.38
C SER A 111 13.74 -7.84 17.00
N LEU A 112 12.89 -7.45 16.05
CA LEU A 112 11.82 -8.31 15.55
C LEU A 112 12.38 -9.54 14.81
N GLU A 113 13.35 -9.34 13.91
CA GLU A 113 13.99 -10.42 13.15
C GLU A 113 14.72 -11.42 14.08
N GLU A 114 15.33 -10.93 15.15
CA GLU A 114 16.02 -11.74 16.17
C GLU A 114 15.07 -12.37 17.21
N GLY A 115 13.77 -12.04 17.18
CA GLY A 115 12.81 -12.43 18.22
C GLY A 115 13.11 -11.81 19.61
N ALA A 116 13.93 -10.75 19.65
CA ALA A 116 14.30 -10.03 20.85
C ALA A 116 13.24 -8.99 21.25
N LYS A 117 13.27 -8.55 22.51
CA LYS A 117 12.36 -7.50 22.98
C LYS A 117 12.64 -6.19 22.23
N PRO A 118 11.68 -5.62 21.49
CA PRO A 118 11.94 -4.42 20.72
C PRO A 118 12.24 -3.22 21.64
N PRO A 119 13.17 -2.33 21.24
CA PRO A 119 13.39 -1.08 21.94
C PRO A 119 12.11 -0.23 21.93
N ARG A 120 11.91 0.56 22.99
CA ARG A 120 10.82 1.54 23.00
C ARG A 120 11.09 2.58 21.91
N LEU A 121 10.15 2.73 21.00
CA LEU A 121 10.19 3.78 19.97
C LEU A 121 10.15 5.14 20.68
N THR A 122 11.21 5.93 20.49
CA THR A 122 11.25 7.34 20.87
C THR A 122 11.23 8.17 19.58
N THR A 123 10.80 9.43 19.64
CA THR A 123 10.85 10.33 18.47
C THR A 123 12.26 10.49 17.90
N GLN A 124 13.30 10.27 18.70
CA GLN A 124 14.71 10.25 18.27
C GLN A 124 15.13 8.97 17.52
N SER A 125 14.34 7.88 17.63
CA SER A 125 14.61 6.61 16.96
C SER A 125 14.06 6.57 15.52
N LEU A 126 13.22 7.53 15.14
CA LEU A 126 12.79 7.68 13.76
C LEU A 126 13.92 8.34 12.97
N ASN A 127 14.64 7.55 12.17
CA ASN A 127 15.53 8.08 11.15
C ASN A 127 14.67 8.73 10.07
N GLU A 128 14.42 10.04 10.16
CA GLU A 128 14.00 10.81 9.01
C GLU A 128 15.17 10.87 8.04
N TYR A 129 15.16 9.98 7.05
CA TYR A 129 16.01 10.16 5.87
C TYR A 129 15.57 11.45 5.18
N ASP A 130 16.52 12.33 4.84
CA ASP A 130 16.23 13.58 4.12
C ASP A 130 15.85 13.21 2.68
N LEU A 131 14.59 12.80 2.51
CA LEU A 131 13.99 12.31 1.27
C LEU A 131 13.71 13.45 0.29
N ASN A 132 13.67 14.67 0.82
CA ASN A 132 13.40 15.86 0.05
C ASN A 132 14.73 16.53 -0.29
N SER A 133 15.14 16.46 -1.55
CA SER A 133 16.19 17.33 -2.04
C SER A 133 15.81 18.78 -1.77
N ARG A 134 16.56 19.45 -0.88
CA ARG A 134 16.36 20.88 -0.61
C ARG A 134 16.54 21.74 -1.88
N LEU A 135 17.25 21.20 -2.88
CA LEU A 135 17.52 21.85 -4.16
C LEU A 135 16.41 21.62 -5.19
N MET A 136 15.72 20.48 -5.14
CA MET A 136 14.56 20.16 -6.00
C MET A 136 13.47 19.45 -5.19
N PRO A 137 12.60 20.20 -4.50
CA PRO A 137 11.53 19.62 -3.71
C PRO A 137 10.51 18.88 -4.59
N PHE A 138 10.21 17.63 -4.24
CA PHE A 138 9.21 16.82 -4.93
C PHE A 138 7.79 17.15 -4.42
N GLU A 139 7.36 18.40 -4.63
CA GLU A 139 6.11 18.93 -4.06
C GLU A 139 5.05 19.32 -5.10
N THR A 140 5.40 19.56 -6.36
CA THR A 140 4.45 20.02 -7.37
C THR A 140 3.93 18.87 -8.23
N TRP A 141 2.64 18.89 -8.55
CA TRP A 141 2.02 17.88 -9.42
C TRP A 141 2.76 17.70 -10.77
N ASP A 142 3.21 18.81 -11.39
CA ASP A 142 3.90 18.78 -12.69
C ASP A 142 5.22 17.99 -12.64
N VAL A 143 6.00 18.13 -11.56
CA VAL A 143 7.28 17.40 -11.38
C VAL A 143 7.06 15.89 -11.27
N GLY A 144 5.96 15.47 -10.64
CA GLY A 144 5.61 14.05 -10.58
C GLY A 144 5.20 13.46 -11.92
N LYS A 145 4.49 14.24 -12.74
CA LYS A 145 4.17 13.86 -14.12
C LYS A 145 5.44 13.74 -14.98
N GLU A 146 6.34 14.72 -14.90
CA GLU A 146 7.63 14.67 -15.61
C GLU A 146 8.46 13.46 -15.20
N LEU A 147 8.47 13.11 -13.90
CA LEU A 147 9.13 11.91 -13.42
C LEU A 147 8.54 10.65 -14.05
N PHE A 148 7.20 10.53 -14.08
CA PHE A 148 6.54 9.40 -14.73
C PHE A 148 6.90 9.31 -16.21
N ASP A 149 6.76 10.41 -16.96
CA ASP A 149 7.04 10.44 -18.40
C ASP A 149 8.49 10.04 -18.70
N SER A 150 9.45 10.46 -17.86
CA SER A 150 10.85 10.07 -18.02
C SER A 150 11.08 8.58 -17.79
N LEU A 151 10.48 8.00 -16.74
CA LEU A 151 10.63 6.60 -16.39
C LEU A 151 9.92 5.69 -17.38
N ASP A 152 8.71 6.05 -17.80
CA ASP A 152 7.95 5.29 -18.79
C ASP A 152 8.67 5.26 -20.15
N LYS A 153 9.25 6.39 -20.57
CA LYS A 153 10.04 6.44 -21.81
C LYS A 153 11.32 5.60 -21.75
N GLU A 154 11.98 5.50 -20.60
CA GLU A 154 13.24 4.76 -20.47
C GLU A 154 13.03 3.26 -20.25
N HIS A 155 11.94 2.90 -19.57
CA HIS A 155 11.79 1.55 -19.01
C HIS A 155 10.47 0.87 -19.30
N GLU A 156 9.52 1.55 -19.96
CA GLU A 156 8.16 1.04 -20.19
C GLU A 156 7.59 0.44 -18.91
N ILE A 157 7.54 1.25 -17.83
CA ILE A 157 7.38 0.75 -16.46
C ILE A 157 6.12 -0.10 -16.26
N LEU A 158 5.06 0.15 -17.03
CA LEU A 158 3.86 -0.67 -17.01
C LEU A 158 4.13 -2.07 -17.57
N ASP A 159 4.75 -2.18 -18.75
CA ASP A 159 5.10 -3.46 -19.36
C ASP A 159 6.17 -4.21 -18.57
N ARG A 160 7.16 -3.51 -18.04
CA ARG A 160 8.24 -4.14 -17.28
C ARG A 160 7.76 -4.64 -15.91
N ASP A 161 7.02 -3.82 -15.17
CA ASP A 161 6.73 -4.07 -13.76
C ASP A 161 5.36 -4.71 -13.54
N LEU A 162 4.31 -4.17 -14.16
CA LEU A 162 2.93 -4.57 -13.89
C LEU A 162 2.51 -5.80 -14.69
N ARG A 163 2.91 -5.87 -15.96
CA ARG A 163 2.52 -6.95 -16.87
C ARG A 163 2.87 -8.32 -16.34
N PHE A 164 4.03 -8.45 -15.70
CA PHE A 164 4.43 -9.68 -15.02
C PHE A 164 3.35 -10.17 -14.03
N PHE A 165 2.85 -9.29 -13.16
CA PHE A 165 1.79 -9.65 -12.20
C PHE A 165 0.44 -9.87 -12.87
N ALA A 166 0.14 -9.14 -13.94
CA ALA A 166 -1.12 -9.29 -14.68
C ALA A 166 -1.18 -10.61 -15.47
N GLU A 167 -0.06 -11.06 -16.03
CA GLU A 167 0.06 -12.34 -16.74
C GLU A 167 0.11 -13.54 -15.76
N GLU A 168 0.65 -13.35 -14.56
CA GLU A 168 0.66 -14.35 -13.49
C GLU A 168 -0.74 -14.56 -12.87
N ALA A 169 -1.61 -13.55 -12.94
CA ALA A 169 -2.95 -13.61 -12.36
C ALA A 169 -3.93 -14.34 -13.29
N ASP A 170 -4.54 -15.44 -12.80
CA ASP A 170 -5.53 -16.19 -13.57
C ASP A 170 -6.78 -15.35 -13.87
N GLN A 171 -7.22 -14.57 -12.87
CA GLN A 171 -8.38 -13.70 -12.99
C GLN A 171 -8.23 -12.47 -12.10
N MET A 172 -7.43 -11.51 -12.58
CA MET A 172 -7.27 -10.20 -11.95
C MET A 172 -8.64 -9.51 -11.75
N GLN A 173 -9.02 -9.28 -10.50
CA GLN A 173 -10.24 -8.55 -10.14
C GLN A 173 -10.08 -7.04 -10.32
N GLY A 174 -8.91 -6.52 -9.97
CA GLY A 174 -8.69 -5.09 -9.96
C GLY A 174 -7.27 -4.69 -9.60
N ILE A 175 -7.00 -3.42 -9.82
CA ILE A 175 -5.75 -2.76 -9.47
C ILE A 175 -6.07 -1.75 -8.38
N GLN A 176 -5.30 -1.83 -7.29
CA GLN A 176 -5.43 -0.97 -6.13
C GLN A 176 -4.27 0.02 -6.12
N VAL A 177 -4.56 1.30 -6.34
CA VAL A 177 -3.58 2.38 -6.34
C VAL A 177 -3.67 3.12 -5.01
N VAL A 178 -2.56 3.24 -4.30
CA VAL A 178 -2.43 4.03 -3.07
C VAL A 178 -1.39 5.11 -3.32
N ALA A 179 -1.75 6.38 -3.20
CA ALA A 179 -0.87 7.49 -3.52
C ALA A 179 -1.16 8.73 -2.68
N GLY A 180 -0.13 9.56 -2.43
CA GLY A 180 -0.33 10.93 -1.99
C GLY A 180 -0.97 11.77 -3.11
N ILE A 181 -2.00 12.56 -2.79
CA ILE A 181 -2.68 13.40 -3.80
C ILE A 181 -2.43 14.90 -3.63
N ASP A 182 -1.84 15.30 -2.50
CA ASP A 182 -1.53 16.68 -2.14
C ASP A 182 -0.06 17.07 -2.42
N ASP A 183 0.73 16.18 -3.02
CA ASP A 183 2.13 16.38 -3.41
C ASP A 183 2.40 15.95 -4.86
N ALA A 184 3.67 15.87 -5.25
CA ALA A 184 4.06 15.48 -6.60
C ALA A 184 3.67 14.03 -6.96
N TRP A 185 3.51 13.12 -5.98
CA TRP A 185 3.05 11.76 -6.27
C TRP A 185 1.67 11.72 -6.88
N GLY A 186 0.85 12.76 -6.66
CA GLY A 186 -0.44 12.90 -7.33
C GLY A 186 -0.32 12.99 -8.87
N GLY A 187 0.71 13.68 -9.37
CA GLY A 187 0.98 13.76 -10.82
C GLY A 187 1.52 12.48 -11.41
N PHE A 188 2.40 11.81 -10.65
CA PHE A 188 2.90 10.49 -11.01
C PHE A 188 1.76 9.47 -11.08
N ALA A 189 0.91 9.42 -10.05
CA ALA A 189 -0.24 8.52 -9.96
C ALA A 189 -1.28 8.80 -11.06
N SER A 190 -1.56 10.07 -11.36
CA SER A 190 -2.49 10.44 -12.44
C SER A 190 -2.03 9.88 -13.78
N SER A 191 -0.73 10.05 -14.10
CA SER A 191 -0.15 9.62 -15.37
C SER A 191 -0.05 8.09 -15.47
N TYR A 192 0.27 7.42 -14.35
CA TYR A 192 0.22 5.95 -14.29
C TYR A 192 -1.20 5.45 -14.53
N MET A 193 -2.20 6.03 -13.84
CA MET A 193 -3.59 5.60 -13.99
C MET A 193 -4.15 5.79 -15.41
N GLU A 194 -3.70 6.82 -16.12
CA GLU A 194 -4.00 7.00 -17.56
C GLU A 194 -3.48 5.80 -18.36
N ARG A 195 -2.20 5.44 -18.19
CA ARG A 195 -1.62 4.26 -18.87
C ARG A 195 -2.27 2.94 -18.45
N LEU A 196 -2.64 2.78 -17.18
CA LEU A 196 -3.41 1.61 -16.73
C LEU A 196 -4.75 1.52 -17.45
N ARG A 197 -5.42 2.65 -17.67
CA ARG A 197 -6.74 2.65 -18.30
C ARG A 197 -6.63 2.39 -19.81
N ASP A 198 -5.55 2.81 -20.45
CA ASP A 198 -5.27 2.50 -21.85
C ASP A 198 -5.06 0.99 -22.07
N GLU A 199 -4.22 0.36 -21.25
CA GLU A 199 -3.88 -1.07 -21.38
C GLU A 199 -4.94 -2.00 -20.77
N TYR A 200 -5.49 -1.64 -19.60
CA TYR A 200 -6.42 -2.44 -18.82
C TYR A 200 -7.80 -1.79 -18.71
N GLY A 201 -8.33 -1.31 -19.84
CA GLY A 201 -9.57 -0.51 -19.91
C GLY A 201 -10.79 -1.06 -19.17
N LYS A 202 -10.94 -2.39 -19.09
CA LYS A 202 -12.06 -3.06 -18.42
C LYS A 202 -11.82 -3.38 -16.95
N THR A 203 -10.58 -3.29 -16.48
CA THR A 203 -10.20 -3.67 -15.12
C THR A 203 -10.68 -2.63 -14.12
N THR A 204 -11.15 -3.08 -12.96
CA THR A 204 -11.55 -2.18 -11.88
C THR A 204 -10.31 -1.52 -11.28
N ILE A 205 -10.29 -0.20 -11.19
CA ILE A 205 -9.18 0.53 -10.56
C ILE A 205 -9.70 1.26 -9.33
N TRP A 206 -9.23 0.88 -8.15
CA TRP A 206 -9.52 1.56 -6.89
C TRP A 206 -8.36 2.48 -6.54
N CYS A 207 -8.62 3.78 -6.43
CA CYS A 207 -7.62 4.76 -6.03
C CYS A 207 -7.89 5.23 -4.60
N TRP A 208 -6.88 5.08 -3.75
CA TRP A 208 -6.86 5.52 -2.36
C TRP A 208 -5.95 6.74 -2.25
N GLY A 209 -6.58 7.92 -2.21
CA GLY A 209 -5.87 9.20 -2.20
C GLY A 209 -5.55 9.66 -0.80
N LEU A 210 -4.27 9.73 -0.45
CA LEU A 210 -3.79 10.15 0.87
C LEU A 210 -3.55 11.66 0.91
N GLU A 211 -4.09 12.32 1.93
CA GLU A 211 -3.90 13.75 2.18
C GLU A 211 -3.33 13.99 3.58
N ASP A 212 -2.36 14.91 3.69
CA ASP A 212 -1.91 15.38 5.01
C ASP A 212 -2.87 16.41 5.59
N SER A 213 -2.90 16.48 6.92
CA SER A 213 -3.53 17.59 7.62
C SER A 213 -2.92 18.93 7.22
N LEU A 214 -3.79 19.90 6.90
CA LEU A 214 -3.38 21.29 6.63
C LEU A 214 -3.12 22.10 7.92
N LYS A 215 -3.42 21.55 9.11
CA LYS A 215 -3.25 22.25 10.39
C LYS A 215 -1.76 22.52 10.65
N GLY A 216 -1.42 23.77 10.96
CA GLY A 216 -0.04 24.19 11.26
C GLY A 216 0.85 24.41 10.03
N VAL A 217 0.34 24.18 8.81
CA VAL A 217 1.09 24.39 7.56
C VAL A 217 0.99 25.86 7.13
N PRO A 218 2.08 26.50 6.65
CA PRO A 218 2.03 27.87 6.12
C PRO A 218 1.04 28.01 4.95
N ARG A 219 0.36 29.16 4.85
CA ARG A 219 -0.69 29.41 3.85
C ARG A 219 -0.25 29.10 2.41
N GLN A 220 0.96 29.48 2.03
CA GLN A 220 1.47 29.21 0.68
C GLN A 220 1.55 27.70 0.39
N LYS A 221 2.03 26.91 1.35
CA LYS A 221 2.11 25.45 1.22
C LYS A 221 0.73 24.79 1.27
N GLN A 222 -0.22 25.34 2.03
CA GLN A 222 -1.61 24.89 1.99
C GLN A 222 -2.23 25.09 0.60
N LEU A 223 -2.03 26.26 -0.01
CA LEU A 223 -2.54 26.55 -1.36
C LEU A 223 -1.91 25.63 -2.42
N LEU A 224 -0.61 25.34 -2.30
CA LEU A 224 0.06 24.38 -3.18
C LEU A 224 -0.56 22.98 -3.05
N ARG A 225 -0.72 22.47 -1.83
CA ARG A 225 -1.35 21.17 -1.55
C ARG A 225 -2.77 21.08 -2.09
N GLN A 226 -3.58 22.13 -1.90
CA GLN A 226 -4.93 22.21 -2.46
C GLN A 226 -4.93 22.22 -3.98
N SER A 227 -3.98 22.93 -4.61
CA SER A 227 -3.82 22.93 -6.07
C SER A 227 -3.45 21.56 -6.60
N ASN A 228 -2.50 20.86 -5.95
CA ASN A 228 -2.12 19.50 -6.30
C ASN A 228 -3.32 18.55 -6.18
N THR A 229 -4.05 18.62 -5.05
CA THR A 229 -5.23 17.79 -4.79
C THR A 229 -6.29 18.00 -5.87
N ALA A 230 -6.58 19.26 -6.23
CA ALA A 230 -7.57 19.58 -7.24
C ALA A 230 -7.17 19.04 -8.63
N ARG A 231 -5.90 19.20 -9.03
CA ARG A 231 -5.39 18.65 -10.30
C ARG A 231 -5.43 17.13 -10.31
N CYS A 232 -4.90 16.51 -9.27
CA CYS A 232 -4.88 15.06 -9.10
C CYS A 232 -6.29 14.46 -9.18
N LEU A 233 -7.24 15.03 -8.43
CA LEU A 233 -8.64 14.57 -8.45
C LEU A 233 -9.29 14.75 -9.82
N SER A 234 -9.03 15.87 -10.52
CA SER A 234 -9.57 16.12 -11.86
C SER A 234 -9.14 15.02 -12.84
N GLU A 235 -7.85 14.66 -12.85
CA GLU A 235 -7.31 13.64 -13.75
C GLU A 235 -7.76 12.23 -13.33
N ILE A 236 -7.53 11.86 -12.07
CA ILE A 236 -7.83 10.52 -11.54
C ILE A 236 -9.31 10.19 -11.62
N SER A 237 -10.21 11.17 -11.44
CA SER A 237 -11.67 10.91 -11.44
C SER A 237 -12.18 10.28 -12.74
N SER A 238 -11.53 10.57 -13.87
CA SER A 238 -11.87 9.99 -15.18
C SER A 238 -11.33 8.57 -15.37
N GLN A 239 -10.25 8.23 -14.67
CA GLN A 239 -9.53 6.96 -14.80
C GLN A 239 -9.89 5.96 -13.72
N ALA A 240 -10.28 6.41 -12.52
CA ALA A 240 -10.62 5.55 -11.39
C ALA A 240 -12.03 4.97 -11.54
N SER A 241 -12.19 3.69 -11.18
CA SER A 241 -13.52 3.08 -10.99
C SER A 241 -14.12 3.48 -9.64
N LEU A 242 -13.27 3.68 -8.63
CA LEU A 242 -13.61 4.24 -7.33
C LEU A 242 -12.44 5.08 -6.84
N PHE A 243 -12.72 6.30 -6.39
CA PHE A 243 -11.77 7.14 -5.68
C PHE A 243 -12.19 7.27 -4.21
N VAL A 244 -11.30 6.95 -3.29
CA VAL A 244 -11.52 7.03 -1.84
C VAL A 244 -10.46 7.95 -1.22
N PRO A 245 -10.83 9.16 -0.78
CA PRO A 245 -9.92 10.03 -0.05
C PRO A 245 -9.71 9.52 1.38
N LEU A 246 -8.44 9.43 1.79
CA LEU A 246 -8.00 9.06 3.13
C LEU A 246 -7.28 10.25 3.76
N THR A 247 -7.93 10.87 4.74
CA THR A 247 -7.42 12.05 5.44
C THR A 247 -7.72 11.92 6.94
N LEU A 248 -6.87 12.53 7.76
CA LEU A 248 -7.07 12.54 9.20
C LEU A 248 -8.33 13.34 9.56
N PRO A 249 -9.32 12.75 10.26
CA PRO A 249 -10.52 13.46 10.66
C PRO A 249 -10.21 14.67 11.54
N SER A 250 -10.95 15.76 11.34
CA SER A 250 -10.75 17.00 12.10
C SER A 250 -11.01 16.83 13.61
N LYS A 251 -11.89 15.89 13.97
CA LYS A 251 -12.24 15.47 15.33
C LYS A 251 -12.12 13.96 15.43
N LEU A 252 -11.36 13.49 16.42
CA LEU A 252 -11.20 12.08 16.74
C LEU A 252 -12.12 11.70 17.89
N ALA A 253 -12.48 10.42 17.99
CA ALA A 253 -13.20 9.92 19.15
C ALA A 253 -12.33 10.04 20.40
N GLY A 254 -12.92 10.34 21.56
CA GLY A 254 -12.17 10.65 22.79
C GLY A 254 -11.31 9.51 23.34
N TYR A 255 -11.52 8.28 22.88
CA TYR A 255 -10.71 7.11 23.24
C TYR A 255 -9.50 6.90 22.31
N VAL A 256 -9.38 7.66 21.22
CA VAL A 256 -8.28 7.56 20.27
C VAL A 256 -7.22 8.59 20.62
N THR A 257 -6.05 8.11 21.04
CA THR A 257 -4.85 8.93 21.27
C THR A 257 -3.88 8.69 20.13
N LEU A 258 -3.52 9.73 19.39
CA LEU A 258 -2.53 9.65 18.31
C LEU A 258 -1.75 10.96 18.22
N ASP A 259 -0.49 10.88 17.79
CA ASP A 259 0.29 12.07 17.44
C ASP A 259 0.01 12.47 15.98
N PRO A 260 -0.64 13.62 15.71
CA PRO A 260 -0.95 14.06 14.35
C PRO A 260 0.29 14.43 13.52
N GLN A 261 1.46 14.57 14.13
CA GLN A 261 2.72 14.82 13.43
C GLN A 261 3.45 13.52 13.04
N SER A 262 3.11 12.41 13.69
CA SER A 262 3.66 11.10 13.37
C SER A 262 2.94 10.51 12.15
N GLN A 263 3.62 10.44 11.01
CA GLN A 263 3.11 9.77 9.82
C GLN A 263 2.78 8.29 10.10
N TRP A 264 3.53 7.65 11.00
CA TRP A 264 3.27 6.28 11.43
C TRP A 264 1.94 6.14 12.18
N ASP A 265 1.63 7.05 13.11
CA ASP A 265 0.39 7.02 13.89
C ASP A 265 -0.83 7.32 13.01
N VAL A 266 -0.71 8.35 12.16
CA VAL A 266 -1.77 8.77 11.24
C VAL A 266 -2.07 7.65 10.24
N SER A 267 -1.04 7.09 9.60
CA SER A 267 -1.20 5.98 8.66
C SER A 267 -1.74 4.71 9.33
N GLY A 268 -1.40 4.46 10.60
CA GLY A 268 -1.98 3.36 11.38
C GLY A 268 -3.49 3.49 11.53
N LEU A 269 -3.99 4.69 11.86
CA LEU A 269 -5.43 4.96 11.90
C LEU A 269 -6.07 4.78 10.52
N LEU A 270 -5.48 5.36 9.46
CA LEU A 270 -6.02 5.26 8.10
C LEU A 270 -6.01 3.81 7.59
N SER A 271 -5.02 3.02 7.97
CA SER A 271 -4.90 1.60 7.61
C SER A 271 -6.06 0.78 8.19
N THR A 272 -6.58 1.12 9.37
CA THR A 272 -7.77 0.42 9.91
C THR A 272 -8.99 0.59 9.00
N ALA A 273 -9.21 1.80 8.46
CA ALA A 273 -10.31 2.06 7.52
C ALA A 273 -10.06 1.33 6.19
N PHE A 274 -8.84 1.41 5.67
CA PHE A 274 -8.42 0.76 4.44
C PHE A 274 -8.56 -0.77 4.50
N GLU A 275 -8.10 -1.39 5.58
CA GLU A 275 -8.28 -2.82 5.84
C GLU A 275 -9.77 -3.14 5.85
N SER A 276 -10.56 -2.45 6.67
CA SER A 276 -11.97 -2.83 6.90
C SER A 276 -12.81 -2.69 5.63
N MET A 277 -12.52 -1.68 4.81
CA MET A 277 -13.21 -1.47 3.53
C MET A 277 -12.80 -2.50 2.46
N THR A 278 -11.58 -3.01 2.52
CA THR A 278 -11.08 -4.02 1.57
C THR A 278 -11.31 -5.45 2.04
N LEU A 279 -11.58 -5.69 3.32
CA LEU A 279 -11.79 -7.02 3.89
C LEU A 279 -12.80 -7.89 3.11
N PRO A 280 -13.96 -7.37 2.65
CA PRO A 280 -14.91 -8.17 1.89
C PRO A 280 -14.36 -8.74 0.58
N SER A 281 -13.32 -8.15 -0.02
CA SER A 281 -12.73 -8.70 -1.25
C SER A 281 -12.00 -10.01 -0.99
N ARG A 282 -11.59 -10.28 0.26
CA ARG A 282 -10.72 -11.39 0.64
C ARG A 282 -11.26 -12.33 1.70
N LEU A 283 -12.49 -12.13 2.19
CA LEU A 283 -13.11 -13.09 3.09
C LEU A 283 -13.45 -14.38 2.34
N LYS A 284 -13.01 -15.53 2.88
CA LYS A 284 -13.42 -16.82 2.36
C LYS A 284 -14.94 -16.98 2.53
N PRO A 285 -15.65 -17.49 1.51
CA PRO A 285 -17.07 -17.76 1.65
C PRO A 285 -17.26 -18.79 2.77
N GLN A 286 -17.88 -18.39 3.88
CA GLN A 286 -18.29 -19.34 4.91
C GLN A 286 -19.28 -20.33 4.28
N GLN A 287 -18.93 -21.62 4.26
CA GLN A 287 -19.86 -22.68 3.91
C GLN A 287 -21.06 -22.61 4.88
N GLY A 288 -22.13 -21.94 4.48
CA GLY A 288 -23.39 -21.89 5.25
C GLY A 288 -24.06 -20.52 5.43
N LEU A 289 -23.42 -19.39 5.12
CA LEU A 289 -23.99 -18.05 5.36
C LEU A 289 -24.32 -17.29 4.08
N ARG A 290 -24.97 -17.96 3.13
CA ARG A 290 -25.96 -17.28 2.28
C ARG A 290 -27.28 -17.18 3.06
N GLN A 291 -27.28 -16.40 4.14
CA GLN A 291 -28.53 -15.79 4.57
C GLN A 291 -28.80 -14.65 3.59
N THR A 292 -29.46 -14.98 2.49
CA THR A 292 -30.31 -13.99 1.83
C THR A 292 -31.09 -13.29 2.92
N THR A 293 -31.06 -11.96 2.95
CA THR A 293 -32.07 -11.15 3.61
C THR A 293 -33.41 -11.45 2.93
N GLN A 294 -33.98 -12.61 3.21
CA GLN A 294 -35.38 -12.85 2.98
C GLN A 294 -36.11 -11.84 3.86
N PRO A 295 -37.09 -11.10 3.33
CA PRO A 295 -37.94 -10.29 4.17
C PRO A 295 -38.51 -11.21 5.24
N GLU A 296 -38.29 -10.83 6.51
CA GLU A 296 -38.79 -11.57 7.66
C GLU A 296 -40.24 -11.98 7.40
N GLN A 297 -40.50 -13.30 7.43
CA GLN A 297 -41.87 -13.76 7.61
C GLN A 297 -42.38 -13.11 8.90
N PRO A 298 -43.57 -12.50 8.90
CA PRO A 298 -44.06 -11.79 10.07
C PRO A 298 -44.09 -12.75 11.25
N TYR A 299 -43.43 -12.34 12.34
CA TYR A 299 -43.51 -13.00 13.64
C TYR A 299 -44.98 -13.30 13.94
N GLN A 300 -45.37 -14.58 13.86
CA GLN A 300 -46.61 -15.03 14.49
C GLN A 300 -46.39 -14.97 15.99
N ILE A 301 -46.86 -13.88 16.59
CA ILE A 301 -47.06 -13.80 18.04
C ILE A 301 -48.04 -14.93 18.39
N ARG A 302 -47.51 -16.05 18.91
CA ARG A 302 -48.34 -17.05 19.60
C ARG A 302 -48.85 -16.38 20.87
N GLY A 303 -50.07 -15.85 20.79
CA GLY A 303 -50.78 -15.30 21.93
C GLY A 303 -51.25 -16.41 22.85
N ASP A 304 -50.44 -16.75 23.85
CA ASP A 304 -50.92 -17.41 25.07
C ASP A 304 -51.37 -16.34 26.06
N PHE A 305 -52.58 -15.81 25.86
CA PHE A 305 -53.25 -15.04 26.91
C PHE A 305 -53.99 -16.01 27.84
N PRO A 306 -53.75 -15.98 29.17
CA PRO A 306 -54.50 -16.80 30.10
C PRO A 306 -55.96 -16.30 30.17
N LYS A 307 -56.92 -17.22 29.96
CA LYS A 307 -58.35 -16.93 30.09
C LYS A 307 -58.69 -16.53 31.54
N PRO A 308 -59.56 -15.53 31.76
CA PRO A 308 -59.99 -15.15 33.09
C PRO A 308 -60.89 -16.26 33.68
N ARG A 309 -60.64 -16.60 34.94
CA ARG A 309 -61.56 -17.39 35.76
C ARG A 309 -62.72 -16.48 36.18
N PHE A 310 -63.95 -16.94 35.92
CA PHE A 310 -65.15 -16.45 36.58
C PHE A 310 -65.12 -16.84 38.06
#